data_AF-A0A8X8WS41-F1
#
_entry.id   AF-A0A8X8WS41-F1
#
_cell.length_a   1.000
_cell.length_b   1.000
_cell.length_c   1.000
_cell.angle_alpha   90.00
_cell.angle_beta   90.00
_cell.angle_gamma   90.00
#
_symmetry.space_group_name_H-M   'P 1'
#
loop_
_entity.id
_entity.type
_entity.pdbx_description
1 polymer ?
#
loop_
_entity_poly.entity_id
_entity_poly.type
_entity_poly.pdbx_seq_one_letter_code
_entity_poly.pdbx_strand_id
1 'polypeptide(L)'
;MMLATIDNPSNAVKWTMAEMINQPDILAKACEELDRVIGKNRLVQESDLSKLNYVKACLKESFRIHPVSPFTLPHISSKNIVMGGYFIPKGSHVVLSRPGLGRNPRIWDEPLRFKPERHIVDEVSNVSLVDHDLRILSFSTGRQGCPTLELGSTTTTMLLARLIQGFSWKQPLDTSTIDLAESKHDLSLAKPLIAHAVPRTPFHFISNEMQLYIHMFTSLMEGLVFGEADSTTIVTGNNHDFLVYPKIRGDSSTKNSPS
;
A
#
# COMPACT_ATOMS: atom_id res chain seq x y z
N MET A 1 15.53 14.57 -13.79
CA MET A 1 15.78 13.10 -13.86
C MET A 1 15.71 12.53 -12.43
N MET A 2 14.52 12.54 -11.81
CA MET A 2 14.28 11.96 -10.45
C MET A 2 12.89 11.31 -10.32
N LEU A 3 12.05 11.41 -11.37
CA LEU A 3 10.67 10.91 -11.36
C LEU A 3 10.52 9.45 -11.84
N ALA A 4 11.61 8.77 -12.21
CA ALA A 4 11.54 7.52 -12.98
C ALA A 4 12.08 6.26 -12.27
N THR A 5 12.40 6.32 -10.97
CA THR A 5 13.15 5.22 -10.30
C THR A 5 12.50 4.64 -9.04
N ILE A 6 11.31 5.09 -8.65
CA ILE A 6 10.63 4.53 -7.48
C ILE A 6 9.17 4.29 -7.86
N ASP A 7 8.78 3.03 -7.98
CA ASP A 7 7.38 2.64 -7.81
C ASP A 7 6.98 3.14 -6.42
N ASN A 8 6.20 4.22 -6.37
CA ASN A 8 5.95 4.97 -5.15
C ASN A 8 5.29 4.05 -4.11
N PRO A 9 5.99 3.63 -3.03
CA PRO A 9 5.42 2.75 -2.01
C PRO A 9 4.14 3.34 -1.43
N SER A 10 4.06 4.68 -1.35
CA SER A 10 2.85 5.37 -0.90
C SER A 10 1.67 5.11 -1.83
N ASN A 11 1.83 5.21 -3.15
CA ASN A 11 0.71 4.99 -4.08
C ASN A 11 0.24 3.53 -4.09
N ALA A 12 1.17 2.59 -3.99
CA ALA A 12 0.84 1.17 -3.87
C ALA A 12 0.05 0.89 -2.58
N VAL A 13 0.52 1.40 -1.45
CA VAL A 13 -0.15 1.26 -0.16
C VAL A 13 -1.50 2.00 -0.15
N LYS A 14 -1.61 3.18 -0.78
CA LYS A 14 -2.89 3.91 -0.97
C LYS A 14 -3.95 3.02 -1.60
N TRP A 15 -3.65 2.51 -2.80
CA TRP A 15 -4.57 1.66 -3.56
C TRP A 15 -4.91 0.40 -2.80
N THR A 16 -3.92 -0.25 -2.20
CA THR A 16 -4.13 -1.47 -1.42
C THR A 16 -5.03 -1.23 -0.22
N MET A 17 -4.79 -0.16 0.55
CA MET A 17 -5.62 0.21 1.69
C MET A 17 -7.04 0.58 1.27
N ALA A 18 -7.21 1.34 0.18
CA ALA A 18 -8.52 1.72 -0.33
C ALA A 18 -9.36 0.47 -0.72
N GLU A 19 -8.76 -0.49 -1.40
CA GLU A 19 -9.37 -1.77 -1.76
C GLU A 19 -9.73 -2.60 -0.53
N MET A 20 -8.81 -2.71 0.43
CA MET A 20 -9.00 -3.50 1.65
C MET A 20 -10.06 -2.90 2.58
N ILE A 21 -10.15 -1.56 2.68
CA ILE A 21 -11.18 -0.89 3.50
C ILE A 21 -12.58 -1.14 2.93
N ASN A 22 -12.71 -1.24 1.60
CA ASN A 22 -13.96 -1.61 0.95
C ASN A 22 -14.29 -3.12 1.08
N GLN A 23 -13.32 -3.94 1.50
CA GLN A 23 -13.46 -5.39 1.64
C GLN A 23 -12.95 -5.87 3.01
N PRO A 24 -13.75 -5.68 4.08
CA PRO A 24 -13.31 -5.95 5.45
C PRO A 24 -12.78 -7.37 5.69
N ASP A 25 -13.27 -8.37 4.95
CA ASP A 25 -12.80 -9.75 5.05
C ASP A 25 -11.33 -9.90 4.63
N ILE A 26 -10.89 -9.17 3.59
CA ILE A 26 -9.50 -9.15 3.14
C ILE A 26 -8.63 -8.47 4.19
N LEU A 27 -9.09 -7.32 4.73
CA LEU A 27 -8.37 -6.62 5.79
C LEU A 27 -8.25 -7.49 7.04
N ALA A 28 -9.30 -8.22 7.41
CA ALA A 28 -9.31 -9.13 8.56
C ALA A 28 -8.29 -10.27 8.38
N LYS A 29 -8.24 -10.93 7.21
CA LYS A 29 -7.24 -11.97 6.92
C LYS A 29 -5.80 -11.46 7.01
N ALA A 30 -5.54 -10.23 6.52
CA ALA A 30 -4.22 -9.61 6.65
C ALA A 30 -3.88 -9.31 8.13
N CYS A 31 -4.86 -8.88 8.92
CA CYS A 31 -4.71 -8.70 10.36
C CYS A 31 -4.39 -10.02 11.06
N GLU A 32 -5.12 -11.10 10.74
CA GLU A 32 -4.91 -12.44 11.29
C GLU A 32 -3.53 -12.99 10.95
N GLU A 33 -3.04 -12.79 9.72
CA GLU A 33 -1.67 -13.15 9.34
C GLU A 33 -0.63 -12.44 10.22
N LEU A 34 -0.79 -11.13 10.43
CA LEU A 34 0.12 -10.35 11.27
C LEU A 34 0.09 -10.82 12.73
N ASP A 35 -1.12 -11.04 13.27
CA ASP A 35 -1.29 -11.54 14.63
C ASP A 35 -0.69 -12.94 14.81
N ARG A 36 -0.77 -13.81 13.80
CA ARG A 36 -0.19 -15.15 13.80
C ARG A 36 1.33 -15.14 13.70
N VAL A 37 1.91 -14.31 12.82
CA VAL A 37 3.34 -14.33 12.50
C VAL A 37 4.16 -13.50 13.50
N ILE A 38 3.66 -12.33 13.90
CA ILE A 38 4.38 -11.39 14.77
C ILE A 38 3.87 -11.45 16.21
N GLY A 39 2.56 -11.64 16.40
CA GLY A 39 1.90 -11.46 17.69
C GLY A 39 1.67 -9.99 18.04
N LYS A 40 1.33 -9.73 19.30
CA LYS A 40 0.91 -8.40 19.79
C LYS A 40 1.98 -7.64 20.59
N ASN A 41 3.15 -8.25 20.78
CA ASN A 41 4.17 -7.77 21.73
C ASN A 41 5.36 -7.05 21.07
N ARG A 42 5.39 -6.93 19.73
CA ARG A 42 6.46 -6.24 19.00
C ARG A 42 5.96 -5.75 17.64
N LEU A 43 6.67 -4.79 17.06
CA LEU A 43 6.42 -4.32 15.69
C LEU A 43 6.97 -5.30 14.65
N VAL A 44 6.41 -5.23 13.44
CA VAL A 44 6.92 -5.92 12.24
C VAL A 44 8.37 -5.50 11.96
N GLN A 45 9.22 -6.50 11.72
CA GLN A 45 10.62 -6.34 11.32
C GLN A 45 10.84 -6.91 9.91
N GLU A 46 11.99 -6.57 9.30
CA GLU A 46 12.29 -6.97 7.92
C GLU A 46 12.40 -8.49 7.77
N SER A 47 12.95 -9.17 8.77
CA SER A 47 13.05 -10.63 8.84
C SER A 47 11.68 -11.34 8.79
N ASP A 48 10.60 -10.65 9.19
CA ASP A 48 9.25 -11.21 9.18
C ASP A 48 8.60 -11.18 7.79
N LEU A 49 9.05 -10.29 6.88
CA LEU A 49 8.37 -10.04 5.60
C LEU A 49 8.30 -11.28 4.70
N SER A 50 9.27 -12.19 4.83
CA SER A 50 9.27 -13.48 4.13
C SER A 50 8.04 -14.33 4.45
N LYS A 51 7.44 -14.15 5.64
CA LYS A 51 6.29 -14.91 6.15
C LYS A 51 4.94 -14.22 5.95
N LEU A 52 4.92 -12.97 5.49
CA LEU A 52 3.70 -12.16 5.30
C LEU A 52 3.11 -12.33 3.90
N ASN A 53 2.77 -13.58 3.55
CA ASN A 53 2.34 -13.95 2.20
C ASN A 53 1.02 -13.28 1.80
N TYR A 54 0.05 -13.20 2.70
CA TYR A 54 -1.23 -12.56 2.42
C TYR A 54 -1.09 -11.05 2.25
N VAL A 55 -0.30 -10.37 3.09
CA VAL A 55 0.01 -8.94 2.93
C VAL A 55 0.69 -8.67 1.58
N LYS A 56 1.67 -9.50 1.19
CA LYS A 56 2.32 -9.40 -0.13
C LYS A 56 1.36 -9.70 -1.28
N ALA A 57 0.43 -10.65 -1.09
CA ALA A 57 -0.59 -10.96 -2.08
C ALA A 57 -1.54 -9.77 -2.31
N CYS A 58 -1.93 -9.05 -1.26
CA CYS A 58 -2.72 -7.82 -1.36
C CYS A 58 -1.97 -6.74 -2.18
N LEU A 59 -0.68 -6.52 -1.89
CA LEU A 59 0.14 -5.59 -2.66
C LEU A 59 0.28 -6.02 -4.13
N LYS A 60 0.53 -7.31 -4.38
CA LYS A 60 0.67 -7.85 -5.73
C LYS A 60 -0.62 -7.68 -6.53
N GLU A 61 -1.78 -7.91 -5.90
CA GLU A 61 -3.07 -7.66 -6.53
C GLU A 61 -3.31 -6.18 -6.79
N SER A 62 -2.89 -5.30 -5.88
CA SER A 62 -2.93 -3.86 -6.11
C SER A 62 -2.04 -3.44 -7.28
N PHE A 63 -0.83 -3.99 -7.44
CA PHE A 63 0.01 -3.69 -8.61
C PHE A 63 -0.60 -4.18 -9.93
N ARG A 64 -1.34 -5.30 -9.88
CA ARG A 64 -2.05 -5.85 -11.04
C ARG A 64 -3.17 -4.92 -11.49
N ILE A 65 -4.04 -4.54 -10.55
CA ILE A 65 -5.22 -3.74 -10.86
C ILE A 65 -4.83 -2.28 -11.01
N HIS A 66 -4.04 -1.71 -10.11
CA HIS A 66 -3.72 -0.29 -10.00
C HIS A 66 -2.22 -0.02 -10.21
N PRO A 67 -1.70 -0.16 -11.45
CA PRO A 67 -0.28 0.04 -11.71
C PRO A 67 0.12 1.52 -11.56
N VAL A 68 1.34 1.76 -11.09
CA VAL A 68 1.89 3.12 -10.88
C VAL A 68 1.99 3.93 -12.19
N SER A 69 2.11 3.26 -13.33
CA SER A 69 2.22 3.91 -14.63
C SER A 69 1.59 3.06 -15.73
N PRO A 70 0.90 3.67 -16.71
CA PRO A 70 0.17 2.95 -17.75
C PRO A 70 1.08 2.12 -18.66
N PHE A 71 2.32 2.56 -18.86
CA PHE A 71 3.25 1.95 -19.80
C PHE A 71 4.65 1.77 -19.22
N THR A 72 5.35 0.72 -19.62
CA THR A 72 6.78 0.56 -19.34
C THR A 72 7.61 1.65 -20.02
N LEU A 73 8.86 1.81 -19.60
CA LEU A 73 9.80 2.63 -20.35
C LEU A 73 9.93 2.11 -21.79
N PRO A 74 10.02 2.98 -22.80
CA PRO A 74 10.16 2.56 -24.18
C PRO A 74 11.45 1.78 -24.41
N HIS A 75 11.33 0.59 -24.98
CA HIS A 75 12.45 -0.16 -25.53
C HIS A 75 12.60 0.16 -27.02
N ILE A 76 13.82 0.33 -27.50
CA ILE A 76 14.09 0.53 -28.93
C ILE A 76 14.59 -0.78 -29.51
N SER A 77 13.94 -1.26 -30.57
CA SER A 77 14.37 -2.47 -31.26
C SER A 77 15.72 -2.27 -31.93
N SER A 78 16.73 -3.06 -31.56
CA SER A 78 18.10 -2.94 -32.10
C SER A 78 18.26 -3.58 -33.48
N LYS A 79 17.31 -4.42 -33.90
CA LYS A 79 17.29 -5.13 -35.18
C LYS A 79 15.86 -5.43 -35.62
N ASN A 80 15.68 -5.75 -36.90
CA ASN A 80 14.41 -6.29 -37.37
C ASN A 80 14.11 -7.62 -36.65
N ILE A 81 12.92 -7.77 -36.10
CA ILE A 81 12.52 -8.96 -35.33
C ILE A 81 11.05 -9.31 -35.59
N VAL A 82 10.73 -10.59 -35.60
CA VAL A 82 9.33 -11.06 -35.57
C VAL A 82 9.00 -11.49 -34.15
N MET A 83 7.95 -10.90 -33.55
CA MET A 83 7.51 -11.19 -32.19
C MET A 83 5.99 -11.37 -32.16
N GLY A 84 5.51 -12.48 -31.61
CA GLY A 84 4.07 -12.76 -31.52
C GLY A 84 3.36 -12.79 -32.89
N GLY A 85 4.09 -13.12 -33.96
CA GLY A 85 3.59 -13.10 -35.34
C GLY A 85 3.67 -11.72 -36.04
N TYR A 86 4.12 -10.67 -35.35
CA TYR A 86 4.26 -9.33 -35.91
C TYR A 86 5.70 -9.00 -36.27
N PHE A 87 5.93 -8.40 -37.44
CA PHE A 87 7.23 -7.87 -37.83
C PHE A 87 7.45 -6.48 -37.21
N ILE A 88 8.52 -6.35 -36.45
CA ILE A 88 8.95 -5.12 -35.77
C ILE A 88 10.26 -4.65 -36.41
N PRO A 89 10.26 -3.52 -37.13
CA PRO A 89 11.47 -2.93 -37.70
C PRO A 89 12.49 -2.52 -36.62
N LYS A 90 13.76 -2.48 -37.03
CA LYS A 90 14.82 -1.82 -36.26
C LYS A 90 14.46 -0.35 -36.03
N GLY A 91 14.68 0.14 -34.83
CA GLY A 91 14.39 1.52 -34.43
C GLY A 91 12.97 1.73 -33.92
N SER A 92 12.08 0.74 -33.99
CA SER A 92 10.74 0.85 -33.41
C SER A 92 10.79 0.99 -31.89
N HIS A 93 9.98 1.90 -31.35
CA HIS A 93 9.71 2.03 -29.93
C HIS A 93 8.64 1.00 -29.52
N VAL A 94 8.95 0.21 -28.50
CA VAL A 94 8.07 -0.82 -27.95
C VAL A 94 7.80 -0.48 -26.50
N VAL A 95 6.53 -0.35 -26.16
CA VAL A 95 6.03 -0.11 -24.79
C VAL A 95 5.00 -1.18 -24.45
N LEU A 96 4.97 -1.61 -23.20
CA LEU A 96 3.99 -2.57 -22.71
C LEU A 96 2.96 -1.87 -21.83
N SER A 97 1.67 -2.11 -22.09
CA SER A 97 0.59 -1.60 -21.25
C SER A 97 0.49 -2.40 -19.96
N ARG A 98 0.75 -1.77 -18.81
CA ARG A 98 0.60 -2.43 -17.50
C ARG A 98 -0.86 -2.74 -17.17
N PRO A 99 -1.82 -1.80 -17.33
CA PRO A 99 -3.24 -2.12 -17.16
C PRO A 99 -3.70 -3.19 -18.15
N GLY A 100 -3.21 -3.15 -19.39
CA GLY A 100 -3.54 -4.14 -20.42
C GLY A 100 -3.07 -5.55 -20.07
N LEU A 101 -1.94 -5.72 -19.39
CA LEU A 101 -1.47 -7.01 -18.87
C LEU A 101 -2.25 -7.44 -17.63
N GLY A 102 -2.34 -6.54 -16.64
CA GLY A 102 -2.93 -6.85 -15.35
C GLY A 102 -4.44 -7.09 -15.42
N ARG A 103 -5.17 -6.42 -16.32
CA ARG A 103 -6.63 -6.47 -16.44
C ARG A 103 -7.11 -7.31 -17.65
N ASN A 104 -6.25 -8.11 -18.26
CA ASN A 104 -6.59 -8.90 -19.46
C ASN A 104 -7.55 -10.07 -19.12
N PRO A 105 -8.80 -10.09 -19.62
CA PRO A 105 -9.76 -11.16 -19.33
C PRO A 105 -9.37 -12.51 -19.93
N ARG A 106 -8.42 -12.55 -20.88
CA ARG A 106 -7.90 -13.82 -21.44
C ARG A 106 -6.93 -14.53 -20.51
N ILE A 107 -6.36 -13.81 -19.54
CA ILE A 107 -5.34 -14.30 -18.62
C ILE A 107 -5.87 -14.36 -17.19
N TRP A 108 -6.71 -13.39 -16.82
CA TRP A 108 -7.24 -13.24 -15.46
C TRP A 108 -8.73 -13.47 -15.41
N ASP A 109 -9.14 -14.42 -14.57
CA ASP A 109 -10.54 -14.57 -14.18
C ASP A 109 -10.96 -13.44 -13.22
N GLU A 110 -12.16 -12.90 -13.45
CA GLU A 110 -12.69 -11.68 -12.81
C GLU A 110 -11.63 -10.56 -12.77
N PRO A 111 -11.17 -10.04 -13.93
CA PRO A 111 -9.94 -9.25 -14.03
C PRO A 111 -9.98 -7.91 -13.28
N LEU A 112 -11.17 -7.37 -13.01
CA LEU A 112 -11.31 -6.11 -12.25
C LEU A 112 -11.62 -6.34 -10.77
N ARG A 113 -11.83 -7.59 -10.34
CA ARG A 113 -12.07 -7.91 -8.94
C ARG A 113 -10.75 -8.02 -8.20
N PHE A 114 -10.62 -7.26 -7.12
CA PHE A 114 -9.50 -7.34 -6.19
C PHE A 114 -9.60 -8.63 -5.37
N LYS A 115 -8.77 -9.62 -5.72
CA LYS A 115 -8.79 -10.97 -5.11
C LYS A 115 -7.34 -11.42 -4.83
N PRO A 116 -6.75 -11.06 -3.68
CA PRO A 116 -5.38 -11.42 -3.31
C PRO A 116 -5.08 -12.92 -3.36
N GLU A 117 -6.08 -13.75 -3.08
CA GLU A 117 -5.97 -15.21 -3.04
C GLU A 117 -5.43 -15.81 -4.36
N ARG A 118 -5.59 -15.11 -5.50
CA ARG A 118 -5.06 -15.58 -6.79
C ARG A 118 -3.54 -15.64 -6.86
N HIS A 119 -2.85 -14.95 -5.96
CA HIS A 119 -1.38 -14.92 -5.88
C HIS A 119 -0.82 -15.94 -4.89
N ILE A 120 -1.70 -16.67 -4.18
CA ILE A 120 -1.33 -17.69 -3.21
C ILE A 120 -1.57 -19.04 -3.86
N VAL A 121 -0.49 -19.69 -4.29
CA VAL A 121 -0.56 -20.99 -4.96
C VAL A 121 -0.71 -22.12 -3.94
N ASP A 122 0.03 -22.04 -2.84
CA ASP A 122 -0.02 -22.96 -1.71
C ASP A 122 0.45 -22.24 -0.42
N GLU A 123 0.25 -22.85 0.75
CA GLU A 123 0.59 -22.23 2.05
C GLU A 123 2.11 -22.11 2.31
N VAL A 124 2.94 -22.82 1.54
CA VAL A 124 4.39 -22.95 1.77
C VAL A 124 5.16 -21.99 0.87
N SER A 125 4.65 -21.73 -0.33
CA SER A 125 5.27 -20.90 -1.35
C SER A 125 5.25 -19.43 -0.95
N ASN A 126 6.42 -18.80 -1.02
CA ASN A 126 6.59 -17.39 -0.69
C ASN A 126 6.03 -16.51 -1.82
N VAL A 127 5.13 -15.58 -1.49
CA VAL A 127 4.59 -14.61 -2.46
C VAL A 127 5.65 -13.55 -2.76
N SER A 128 6.10 -13.48 -4.01
CA SER A 128 6.97 -12.42 -4.52
C SER A 128 6.17 -11.32 -5.23
N LEU A 129 6.50 -10.06 -4.97
CA LEU A 129 5.94 -8.90 -5.67
C LEU A 129 6.41 -8.82 -7.13
N VAL A 130 7.47 -9.56 -7.48
CA VAL A 130 7.93 -9.77 -8.85
C VAL A 130 7.16 -10.94 -9.46
N ASP A 131 6.69 -10.73 -10.68
CA ASP A 131 6.08 -11.79 -11.47
C ASP A 131 7.07 -12.34 -12.49
N HIS A 132 7.52 -13.58 -12.30
CA HIS A 132 8.47 -14.23 -13.22
C HIS A 132 7.84 -14.59 -14.56
N ASP A 133 6.53 -14.80 -14.61
CA ASP A 133 5.78 -15.11 -15.83
C ASP A 133 5.38 -13.85 -16.60
N LEU A 134 5.76 -12.66 -16.09
CA LEU A 134 5.46 -11.34 -16.67
C LEU A 134 3.96 -11.13 -16.94
N ARG A 135 3.09 -11.80 -16.18
CA ARG A 135 1.64 -11.58 -16.21
C ARG A 135 1.27 -10.23 -15.59
N ILE A 136 2.16 -9.71 -14.74
CA ILE A 136 2.10 -8.40 -14.09
C ILE A 136 3.49 -7.78 -14.18
N LEU A 137 3.56 -6.46 -14.34
CA LEU A 137 4.80 -5.71 -14.28
C LEU A 137 4.76 -4.72 -13.12
N SER A 138 4.91 -5.25 -11.90
CA SER A 138 4.98 -4.43 -10.67
C SER A 138 6.22 -3.54 -10.70
N PHE A 139 7.38 -4.16 -10.87
CA PHE A 139 8.68 -3.52 -11.08
C PHE A 139 9.17 -3.85 -12.49
N SER A 140 9.93 -2.95 -13.14
CA SER A 140 10.56 -3.31 -14.41
C SER A 140 11.55 -4.47 -14.22
N THR A 141 11.66 -5.34 -15.23
CA THR A 141 12.54 -6.52 -15.22
C THR A 141 13.52 -6.50 -16.41
N GLY A 142 14.54 -7.36 -16.38
CA GLY A 142 15.54 -7.48 -17.45
C GLY A 142 16.64 -6.41 -17.41
N ARG A 143 17.26 -6.10 -18.57
CA ARG A 143 18.40 -5.15 -18.65
C ARG A 143 18.07 -3.72 -18.22
N GLN A 144 16.79 -3.35 -18.18
CA GLN A 144 16.30 -2.06 -17.68
C GLN A 144 15.41 -2.26 -16.44
N GLY A 145 15.67 -3.33 -15.68
CA GLY A 145 14.96 -3.61 -14.45
C GLY A 145 15.20 -2.53 -13.39
N CYS A 146 14.27 -2.40 -12.45
CA CYS A 146 14.37 -1.42 -11.39
C CYS A 146 15.57 -1.79 -10.49
N PRO A 147 16.60 -0.94 -10.37
CA PRO A 147 17.79 -1.25 -9.57
C PRO A 147 17.46 -1.35 -8.07
N THR A 148 16.32 -0.80 -7.67
CA THR A 148 15.88 -0.67 -6.27
C THR A 148 14.74 -1.65 -5.96
N LEU A 149 14.60 -2.72 -6.73
CA LEU A 149 13.51 -3.70 -6.61
C LEU A 149 13.35 -4.26 -5.18
N GLU A 150 14.43 -4.75 -4.59
CA GLU A 150 14.43 -5.35 -3.25
C GLU A 150 14.02 -4.31 -2.19
N LEU A 151 14.64 -3.13 -2.25
CA LEU A 151 14.32 -2.04 -1.32
C LEU A 151 12.88 -1.56 -1.48
N GLY A 152 12.39 -1.43 -2.71
CA GLY A 152 11.00 -1.03 -2.99
C GLY A 152 10.00 -2.07 -2.46
N SER A 153 10.28 -3.35 -2.67
CA SER A 153 9.45 -4.46 -2.18
C SER A 153 9.42 -4.50 -0.65
N THR A 154 10.59 -4.41 0.00
CA THR A 154 10.72 -4.36 1.46
C THR A 154 10.02 -3.14 2.05
N THR A 155 10.27 -1.95 1.49
CA THR A 155 9.68 -0.69 1.99
C THR A 155 8.17 -0.71 1.88
N THR A 156 7.62 -1.13 0.74
CA THR A 156 6.17 -1.17 0.49
C THR A 156 5.49 -2.19 1.41
N THR A 157 6.07 -3.40 1.53
CA THR A 157 5.53 -4.46 2.39
C THR A 157 5.59 -4.06 3.86
N MET A 158 6.72 -3.51 4.33
CA MET A 158 6.89 -3.02 5.69
C MET A 158 5.88 -1.92 6.02
N LEU A 159 5.70 -0.96 5.11
CA LEU A 159 4.77 0.16 5.30
C LEU A 159 3.33 -0.36 5.46
N LEU A 160 2.86 -1.21 4.55
CA LEU A 160 1.52 -1.78 4.63
C LEU A 160 1.34 -2.62 5.91
N ALA A 161 2.29 -3.51 6.20
CA ALA A 161 2.22 -4.39 7.36
C ALA A 161 2.14 -3.60 8.67
N ARG A 162 2.93 -2.54 8.83
CA ARG A 162 2.89 -1.69 10.03
C ARG A 162 1.56 -0.92 10.15
N LEU A 163 1.01 -0.43 9.06
CA LEU A 163 -0.30 0.25 9.07
C LEU A 163 -1.43 -0.68 9.50
N ILE A 164 -1.48 -1.90 8.98
CA ILE A 164 -2.48 -2.91 9.35
C ILE A 164 -2.25 -3.39 10.80
N GLN A 165 -0.99 -3.52 11.22
CA GLN A 165 -0.66 -3.97 12.57
C GLN A 165 -1.14 -2.97 13.62
N GLY A 166 -0.82 -1.68 13.46
CA GLY A 166 -1.09 -0.70 14.51
C GLY A 166 -2.49 -0.11 14.50
N PHE A 167 -3.25 -0.22 13.40
CA PHE A 167 -4.56 0.39 13.29
C PHE A 167 -5.63 -0.54 12.70
N SER A 168 -6.85 -0.40 13.22
CA SER A 168 -8.08 -0.86 12.62
C SER A 168 -8.59 0.23 11.70
N TRP A 169 -8.92 -0.11 10.47
CA TRP A 169 -9.31 0.86 9.46
C TRP A 169 -10.80 0.75 9.17
N LYS A 170 -11.48 1.89 9.14
CA LYS A 170 -12.90 1.99 8.81
C LYS A 170 -13.13 3.12 7.81
N GLN A 171 -14.22 2.99 7.06
CA GLN A 171 -14.71 4.05 6.18
C GLN A 171 -15.14 5.29 7.00
N PRO A 172 -15.08 6.49 6.41
CA PRO A 172 -15.67 7.69 6.99
C PRO A 172 -17.14 7.50 7.37
N LEU A 173 -17.59 8.12 8.47
CA LEU A 173 -19.00 8.01 8.91
C LEU A 173 -20.00 8.48 7.84
N ASP A 174 -19.57 9.41 6.96
CA ASP A 174 -20.41 10.04 5.94
C ASP A 174 -20.42 9.27 4.60
N THR A 175 -19.71 8.15 4.48
CA THR A 175 -19.57 7.44 3.19
C THR A 175 -19.60 5.93 3.36
N SER A 176 -20.39 5.24 2.53
CA SER A 176 -20.54 3.78 2.57
C SER A 176 -19.45 2.99 1.81
N THR A 177 -18.65 3.65 0.97
CA THR A 177 -17.55 3.04 0.20
C THR A 177 -16.48 4.09 -0.11
N ILE A 178 -15.21 3.67 -0.13
CA ILE A 178 -14.10 4.47 -0.66
C ILE A 178 -14.23 4.54 -2.18
N ASP A 179 -14.16 5.75 -2.74
CA ASP A 179 -14.17 5.97 -4.19
C ASP A 179 -12.84 5.53 -4.81
N LEU A 180 -12.89 4.48 -5.64
CA LEU A 180 -11.74 3.89 -6.33
C LEU A 180 -11.54 4.46 -7.75
N ALA A 181 -12.12 5.63 -8.07
CA ALA A 181 -11.90 6.28 -9.35
C ALA A 181 -10.42 6.62 -9.56
N GLU A 182 -9.89 6.28 -10.74
CA GLU A 182 -8.52 6.61 -11.15
C GLU A 182 -8.43 8.07 -11.65
N SER A 183 -7.37 8.77 -11.23
CA SER A 183 -6.96 10.05 -11.77
C SER A 183 -6.59 9.93 -13.25
N LYS A 184 -7.03 10.91 -14.05
CA LYS A 184 -6.79 10.93 -15.50
C LYS A 184 -5.32 11.17 -15.88
N HIS A 185 -4.51 11.68 -14.95
CA HIS A 185 -3.16 12.16 -15.25
C HIS A 185 -2.06 11.19 -14.83
N ASP A 186 -2.25 10.46 -13.73
CA ASP A 186 -1.17 9.74 -13.05
C ASP A 186 -1.58 8.39 -12.44
N LEU A 187 -2.77 7.84 -12.78
CA LEU A 187 -3.29 6.56 -12.27
C LEU A 187 -3.30 6.44 -10.73
N SER A 188 -3.22 7.57 -10.03
CA SER A 188 -3.46 7.65 -8.59
C SER A 188 -4.97 7.66 -8.31
N LEU A 189 -5.36 7.58 -7.04
CA LEU A 189 -6.76 7.82 -6.67
C LEU A 189 -7.16 9.24 -7.05
N ALA A 190 -8.30 9.39 -7.74
CA ALA A 190 -8.82 10.69 -8.18
C ALA A 190 -9.21 11.60 -6.99
N LYS A 191 -9.53 10.99 -5.85
CA LYS A 191 -9.80 11.68 -4.59
C LYS A 191 -8.83 11.18 -3.52
N PRO A 192 -8.43 12.03 -2.57
CA PRO A 192 -7.64 11.60 -1.43
C PRO A 192 -8.30 10.43 -0.68
N LEU A 193 -7.49 9.47 -0.22
CA LEU A 193 -7.97 8.39 0.64
C LEU A 193 -8.22 8.94 2.05
N ILE A 194 -9.49 8.99 2.44
CA ILE A 194 -9.92 9.37 3.79
C ILE A 194 -10.45 8.11 4.49
N ALA A 195 -9.89 7.79 5.66
CA ALA A 195 -10.27 6.64 6.45
C ALA A 195 -10.07 6.91 7.94
N HIS A 196 -10.88 6.28 8.79
CA HIS A 196 -10.72 6.33 10.24
C HIS A 196 -9.77 5.22 10.69
N ALA A 197 -8.65 5.62 11.29
CA ALA A 197 -7.70 4.73 11.93
C ALA A 197 -7.96 4.67 13.44
N VAL A 198 -8.22 3.48 13.98
CA VAL A 198 -8.39 3.23 15.42
C VAL A 198 -7.22 2.38 15.91
N PRO A 199 -6.41 2.81 16.90
CA PRO A 199 -5.28 2.04 17.39
C PRO A 199 -5.67 0.60 17.81
N ARG A 200 -4.91 -0.40 17.33
CA ARG A 200 -5.03 -1.82 17.70
C ARG A 200 -4.00 -2.24 18.74
N THR A 201 -2.82 -1.63 18.69
CA THR A 201 -1.69 -1.96 19.56
C THR A 201 -1.62 -0.97 20.74
N PRO A 202 -1.11 -1.40 21.91
CA PRO A 202 -0.92 -0.50 23.05
C PRO A 202 -0.01 0.68 22.67
N PHE A 203 -0.40 1.89 23.09
CA PHE A 203 0.27 3.15 22.76
C PHE A 203 1.79 3.19 23.01
N HIS A 204 2.30 2.38 23.93
CA HIS A 204 3.75 2.34 24.21
C HIS A 204 4.58 1.89 23.00
N PHE A 205 4.06 1.01 22.13
CA PHE A 205 4.73 0.59 20.89
C PHE A 205 4.61 1.63 19.77
N ILE A 206 3.64 2.54 19.86
CA ILE A 206 3.39 3.60 18.87
C ILE A 206 4.39 4.76 19.06
N SER A 207 5.05 4.82 20.21
CA SER A 207 5.63 6.07 20.75
C SER A 207 6.83 6.68 20.03
N ASN A 208 7.58 5.95 19.17
CA ASN A 208 8.71 6.55 18.42
C ASN A 208 8.91 5.98 17.00
N GLU A 209 9.09 4.65 16.84
CA GLU A 209 9.34 4.09 15.51
C GLU A 209 8.11 4.17 14.61
N MET A 210 6.91 3.93 15.15
CA MET A 210 5.69 3.99 14.34
C MET A 210 5.34 5.44 13.96
N GLN A 211 5.68 6.43 14.80
CA GLN A 211 5.50 7.84 14.47
C GLN A 211 6.31 8.27 13.24
N LEU A 212 7.52 7.77 13.05
CA LEU A 212 8.30 8.04 11.82
C LEU A 212 7.59 7.50 10.57
N TYR A 213 6.98 6.32 10.66
CA TYR A 213 6.23 5.74 9.55
C TYR A 213 4.89 6.45 9.33
N ILE A 214 4.21 6.83 10.41
CA ILE A 214 2.99 7.66 10.35
C ILE A 214 3.31 9.03 9.75
N HIS A 215 4.41 9.67 10.15
CA HIS A 215 4.85 10.96 9.63
C HIS A 215 5.32 10.85 8.18
N MET A 216 6.05 9.79 7.83
CA MET A 216 6.36 9.46 6.43
C MET A 216 5.07 9.22 5.65
N PHE A 217 4.08 8.56 6.24
CA PHE A 217 2.79 8.31 5.62
C PHE A 217 1.98 9.60 5.47
N THR A 218 1.80 10.44 6.49
CA THR A 218 1.10 11.74 6.39
C THR A 218 1.82 12.72 5.47
N SER A 219 3.15 12.71 5.43
CA SER A 219 3.93 13.54 4.50
C SER A 219 3.82 13.06 3.04
N LEU A 220 3.51 11.77 2.81
CA LEU A 220 3.32 11.19 1.47
C LEU A 220 1.83 11.12 1.06
N MET A 221 0.92 11.30 2.01
CA MET A 221 -0.53 11.18 1.87
C MET A 221 -1.17 12.52 2.22
N GLU A 222 -1.53 13.31 1.22
CA GLU A 222 -2.42 14.45 1.45
C GLU A 222 -3.74 13.90 2.04
N GLY A 223 -3.98 14.06 3.34
CA GLY A 223 -5.30 13.85 3.96
C GLY A 223 -5.49 12.66 4.91
N LEU A 224 -4.46 12.13 5.58
CA LEU A 224 -4.73 11.17 6.66
C LEU A 224 -5.20 11.85 7.95
N VAL A 225 -6.37 11.44 8.45
CA VAL A 225 -6.94 11.92 9.72
C VAL A 225 -6.86 10.79 10.75
N PHE A 226 -5.98 10.94 11.75
CA PHE A 226 -5.96 10.06 12.92
C PHE A 226 -7.04 10.52 13.91
N GLY A 227 -7.96 9.62 14.26
CA GLY A 227 -8.93 9.85 15.32
C GLY A 227 -8.55 9.04 16.55
N GLU A 228 -8.36 9.69 17.69
CA GLU A 228 -8.25 9.00 18.97
C GLU A 228 -9.61 8.95 19.66
N ALA A 229 -9.83 7.90 20.45
CA ALA A 229 -11.05 7.68 21.21
C ALA A 229 -11.23 8.79 22.26
N ASP A 230 -12.44 9.34 22.29
CA ASP A 230 -12.93 10.41 23.16
C ASP A 230 -12.32 11.81 22.94
N SER A 231 -13.03 12.56 22.09
CA SER A 231 -13.07 14.04 21.98
C SER A 231 -11.90 14.78 21.28
N THR A 232 -12.18 15.17 20.03
CA THR A 232 -11.93 16.49 19.41
C THR A 232 -10.48 16.97 19.22
N THR A 233 -9.94 16.86 18.00
CA THR A 233 -9.54 17.96 17.08
C THR A 233 -8.67 17.42 15.93
N ILE A 234 -9.05 17.74 14.69
CA ILE A 234 -8.35 17.43 13.43
C ILE A 234 -7.50 18.65 13.06
N VAL A 235 -6.28 18.44 12.54
CA VAL A 235 -5.55 19.50 11.82
C VAL A 235 -5.08 18.98 10.47
N THR A 236 -5.66 19.53 9.41
CA THR A 236 -5.03 19.66 8.09
C THR A 236 -4.15 20.90 8.09
N GLY A 237 -3.02 20.91 7.38
CA GLY A 237 -2.44 22.18 6.94
C GLY A 237 -0.97 22.10 6.55
N ASN A 238 -0.69 22.62 5.35
CA ASN A 238 0.66 22.95 4.88
C ASN A 238 1.41 23.83 5.90
N ASN A 239 2.72 23.60 5.96
CA ASN A 239 3.74 24.26 6.78
C ASN A 239 3.96 23.67 8.17
N HIS A 240 5.12 23.02 8.29
CA HIS A 240 6.00 22.92 9.46
C HIS A 240 5.38 23.34 10.80
N ASP A 241 4.80 22.38 11.52
CA ASP A 241 5.03 22.12 12.95
C ASP A 241 4.09 21.00 13.44
N PHE A 242 4.67 19.89 13.92
CA PHE A 242 3.94 18.79 14.56
C PHE A 242 4.15 18.89 16.08
N LEU A 243 3.09 19.17 16.84
CA LEU A 243 3.09 19.07 18.30
C LEU A 243 2.23 17.89 18.75
N VAL A 244 2.89 16.86 19.27
CA VAL A 244 2.27 15.78 20.04
C VAL A 244 2.43 16.13 21.52
N TYR A 245 1.32 16.42 22.22
CA TYR A 245 1.36 16.57 23.69
C TYR A 245 0.74 15.33 24.36
N PRO A 246 1.47 14.64 25.25
CA PRO A 246 0.83 13.68 26.15
C PRO A 246 0.11 14.45 27.27
N LYS A 247 -1.19 14.17 27.48
CA LYS A 247 -1.91 14.69 28.64
C LYS A 247 -1.40 13.97 29.89
N ILE A 248 -0.67 14.70 30.74
CA ILE A 248 -0.32 14.24 32.09
C ILE A 248 -1.63 14.04 32.85
N ARG A 249 -1.80 12.83 33.40
CA ARG A 249 -2.95 12.39 34.20
C ARG A 249 -3.02 13.24 35.47
N GLY A 250 -3.97 14.17 35.54
CA GLY A 250 -4.30 14.88 36.77
C GLY A 250 -5.02 13.92 37.73
N ASP A 251 -4.32 13.53 38.79
CA ASP A 251 -4.85 12.71 39.87
C ASP A 251 -5.87 13.51 40.69
N SER A 252 -6.99 12.89 41.01
CA SER A 252 -8.06 13.47 41.82
C SER A 252 -7.76 13.28 43.30
N SER A 253 -7.34 14.34 43.98
CA SER A 253 -7.39 14.49 45.45
C SER A 253 -7.37 16.00 45.73
N THR A 254 -8.17 16.66 46.57
CA THR A 254 -9.06 16.30 47.68
C THR A 254 -9.94 17.51 48.01
N LYS A 255 -11.20 17.27 48.41
CA LYS A 255 -11.94 17.90 49.53
C LYS A 255 -11.95 19.44 49.68
N ASN A 256 -13.12 20.06 49.49
CA ASN A 256 -14.02 20.55 50.57
C ASN A 256 -14.96 21.66 50.06
N SER A 257 -16.26 21.40 50.24
CA SER A 257 -17.39 22.32 50.17
C SER A 257 -17.51 23.17 51.47
N PRO A 258 -18.55 23.99 51.67
CA PRO A 258 -18.86 25.24 50.97
C PRO A 258 -19.16 26.39 51.97
N SER A 259 -19.20 27.63 51.49
CA SER A 259 -20.13 28.69 51.91
C SER A 259 -20.00 29.88 50.97
#